data_AF-A0A7K3UMW5-F1
#
_entry.id   AF-A0A7K3UMW5-F1
#
_cell.length_a   1.000
_cell.length_b   1.000
_cell.length_c   1.000
_cell.angle_alpha   90.00
_cell.angle_beta   90.00
_cell.angle_gamma   90.00
#
_symmetry.space_group_name_H-M   'P 1'
#
loop_
_entity.id
_entity.type
_entity.pdbx_description
1 polymer ?
#
loop_
_entity_poly.entity_id
_entity_poly.type
_entity_poly.pdbx_seq_one_letter_code
_entity_poly.pdbx_strand_id
1 'polypeptide(L)'
;MNTVDQRSARAERDVIGRDKIVTIQSPKTMVEKLLHRLKEQYESSDETKITIDELARYHVRRSHDGIEGLENKLVAANMSHYYDEAIEKKEMFAKLLERWSLYSSAQSIFVHILAKTEAEFSHVIYPQIPKLSEYEMNVMIMDRIVNPIVEECNSELMIISHNIVLGMVYWLAEQCFIRWHHSPRVVA
;
A
#
# COMPACT_ATOMS: atom_id res chain seq x y z
N MET A 1 42.81 -54.52 -28.36
CA MET A 1 42.22 -53.67 -27.30
C MET A 1 43.40 -52.94 -26.66
N ASN A 2 43.55 -51.63 -26.89
CA ASN A 2 44.68 -50.88 -26.32
C ASN A 2 44.32 -50.41 -24.91
N THR A 3 44.88 -51.07 -23.91
CA THR A 3 44.76 -50.70 -22.50
C THR A 3 45.84 -49.68 -22.19
N VAL A 4 45.43 -48.45 -21.86
CA VAL A 4 46.38 -47.38 -21.49
C VAL A 4 46.58 -47.43 -19.98
N ASP A 5 47.81 -47.70 -19.52
CA ASP A 5 48.18 -47.69 -18.10
C ASP A 5 48.65 -46.29 -17.69
N GLN A 6 47.92 -45.67 -16.74
CA GLN A 6 48.20 -44.32 -16.24
C GLN A 6 48.72 -44.31 -14.78
N ARG A 7 49.10 -45.46 -14.22
CA ARG A 7 49.46 -45.61 -12.78
C ARG A 7 50.65 -44.75 -12.31
N SER A 8 51.46 -44.22 -13.22
CA SER A 8 52.62 -43.35 -12.90
C SER A 8 52.45 -41.90 -13.35
N ALA A 9 51.25 -41.47 -13.72
CA ALA A 9 50.99 -40.08 -14.07
C ALA A 9 51.16 -39.17 -12.83
N ARG A 10 52.06 -38.19 -12.93
CA ARG A 10 52.23 -37.13 -11.93
C ARG A 10 51.85 -35.80 -12.55
N ALA A 11 50.90 -35.11 -11.94
CA ALA A 11 50.52 -33.75 -12.31
C ALA A 11 50.32 -32.94 -11.03
N GLU A 12 50.63 -31.64 -11.09
CA GLU A 12 50.37 -30.70 -9.99
C GLU A 12 48.87 -30.35 -9.86
N ARG A 13 48.05 -30.79 -10.83
CA ARG A 13 46.61 -30.57 -10.93
C ARG A 13 45.92 -31.84 -11.45
N ASP A 14 44.63 -31.77 -11.73
CA ASP A 14 43.80 -32.95 -12.01
C ASP A 14 44.24 -33.75 -13.25
N VAL A 15 44.35 -35.08 -13.09
CA VAL A 15 44.56 -36.05 -14.19
C VAL A 15 43.20 -36.65 -14.55
N ILE A 16 42.72 -36.37 -15.78
CA ILE A 16 41.35 -36.73 -16.20
C ILE A 16 41.41 -37.53 -17.50
N GLY A 17 40.79 -38.71 -17.51
CA GLY A 17 40.86 -39.67 -18.62
C GLY A 17 39.89 -39.44 -19.79
N ARG A 18 38.95 -38.49 -19.65
CA ARG A 18 38.03 -38.02 -20.71
C ARG A 18 37.82 -36.50 -20.52
N ASP A 19 36.59 -35.99 -20.42
CA ASP A 19 36.35 -34.55 -20.34
C ASP A 19 36.17 -34.04 -18.90
N LYS A 20 36.68 -32.84 -18.61
CA LYS A 20 36.38 -32.06 -17.40
C LYS A 20 35.41 -30.94 -17.75
N ILE A 21 34.16 -31.05 -17.31
CA ILE A 21 33.21 -29.95 -17.41
C ILE A 21 33.40 -29.05 -16.18
N VAL A 22 33.90 -27.83 -16.41
CA VAL A 22 34.02 -26.81 -15.37
C VAL A 22 32.93 -25.77 -15.59
N THR A 23 31.94 -25.74 -14.70
CA THR A 23 30.94 -24.68 -14.69
C THR A 23 31.53 -23.44 -14.00
N ILE A 24 32.03 -22.50 -14.80
CA ILE A 24 32.48 -21.20 -14.29
C ILE A 24 31.25 -20.31 -14.18
N GLN A 25 30.84 -19.99 -12.95
CA GLN A 25 29.82 -18.97 -12.77
C GLN A 25 30.42 -17.63 -13.19
N SER A 26 29.79 -16.96 -14.16
CA SER A 26 30.15 -15.60 -14.53
C SER A 26 29.99 -14.69 -13.31
N PRO A 27 30.95 -13.80 -13.03
CA PRO A 27 30.84 -12.88 -11.92
C PRO A 27 29.57 -12.04 -12.08
N LYS A 28 28.68 -12.09 -11.07
CA LYS A 28 27.45 -11.31 -11.06
C LYS A 28 27.75 -9.84 -11.29
N THR A 29 27.03 -9.23 -12.22
CA THR A 29 27.03 -7.79 -12.44
C THR A 29 26.57 -7.04 -11.19
N MET A 30 26.87 -5.75 -11.09
CA MET A 30 26.40 -4.93 -9.96
C MET A 30 24.87 -4.96 -9.86
N VAL A 31 24.17 -4.95 -10.99
CA VAL A 31 22.70 -5.02 -11.04
C VAL A 31 22.20 -6.36 -10.50
N GLU A 32 22.80 -7.48 -10.89
CA GLU A 32 22.41 -8.80 -10.37
C GLU A 32 22.69 -8.95 -8.87
N LYS A 33 23.74 -8.31 -8.35
CA LYS A 33 24.00 -8.27 -6.90
C LYS A 33 22.95 -7.45 -6.16
N LEU A 34 22.54 -6.30 -6.69
CA LEU A 34 21.49 -5.47 -6.12
C LEU A 34 20.12 -6.17 -6.16
N LEU A 35 19.80 -6.84 -7.27
CA LEU A 35 18.57 -7.64 -7.39
C LEU A 35 18.54 -8.81 -6.40
N HIS A 36 19.68 -9.47 -6.17
CA HIS A 36 19.78 -10.55 -5.19
C HIS A 36 19.59 -10.02 -3.76
N ARG A 37 20.19 -8.88 -3.43
CA ARG A 37 20.02 -8.24 -2.12
C ARG A 37 18.59 -7.78 -1.89
N LEU A 38 17.96 -7.21 -2.92
CA LEU A 38 16.54 -6.83 -2.89
C LEU A 38 15.65 -8.06 -2.65
N LYS A 39 15.94 -9.18 -3.34
CA LYS A 39 15.23 -10.44 -3.16
C LYS A 39 15.38 -10.99 -1.73
N GLU A 40 16.59 -10.97 -1.17
CA GLU A 40 16.84 -11.40 0.20
C GLU A 40 16.06 -10.53 1.22
N GLN A 41 16.03 -9.21 1.02
CA GLN A 41 15.26 -8.29 1.86
C GLN A 41 13.75 -8.51 1.75
N TYR A 42 13.26 -8.84 0.55
CA TYR A 42 11.85 -9.14 0.30
C TYR A 42 11.43 -10.50 0.87
N GLU A 43 12.30 -11.51 0.79
CA GLU A 43 12.00 -12.87 1.25
C GLU A 43 12.17 -13.04 2.77
N SER A 44 13.02 -12.23 3.42
CA SER A 44 13.35 -12.39 4.85
C SER A 44 12.31 -11.86 5.84
N SER A 45 11.23 -11.23 5.38
CA SER A 45 10.24 -10.59 6.25
C SER A 45 8.83 -11.04 5.92
N ASP A 46 8.34 -12.08 6.60
CA ASP A 46 6.95 -12.52 6.51
C ASP A 46 5.98 -11.41 6.93
N GLU A 47 6.35 -10.55 7.89
CA GLU A 47 5.59 -9.37 8.30
C GLU A 47 5.43 -8.36 7.15
N THR A 48 6.44 -8.21 6.30
CA THR A 48 6.36 -7.31 5.12
C THR A 48 5.40 -7.84 4.08
N LYS A 49 5.37 -9.16 3.84
CA LYS A 49 4.40 -9.76 2.91
C LYS A 49 2.96 -9.59 3.42
N ILE A 50 2.72 -9.85 4.71
CA ILE A 50 1.41 -9.65 5.34
C ILE A 50 0.95 -8.19 5.21
N THR A 51 1.83 -7.24 5.53
CA THR A 51 1.53 -5.80 5.44
C THR A 51 1.20 -5.37 4.01
N ILE A 52 1.95 -5.89 3.02
CA ILE A 52 1.71 -5.62 1.60
C ILE A 52 0.34 -6.18 1.18
N ASP A 53 -0.02 -7.38 1.62
CA ASP A 53 -1.31 -8.00 1.32
C ASP A 53 -2.49 -7.22 1.94
N GLU A 54 -2.31 -6.70 3.16
CA GLU A 54 -3.31 -5.85 3.83
C GLU A 54 -3.50 -4.51 3.11
N LEU A 55 -2.42 -3.88 2.61
CA LEU A 55 -2.53 -2.70 1.74
C LEU A 55 -3.14 -3.04 0.38
N ALA A 56 -2.79 -4.20 -0.20
CA ALA A 56 -3.30 -4.62 -1.49
C ALA A 56 -4.84 -4.73 -1.50
N ARG A 57 -5.45 -5.08 -0.36
CA ARG A 57 -6.91 -5.02 -0.19
C ARG A 57 -7.47 -3.65 -0.58
N TYR A 58 -6.82 -2.55 -0.17
CA TYR A 58 -7.29 -1.19 -0.41
C TYR A 58 -7.20 -0.73 -1.86
N HIS A 59 -6.48 -1.46 -2.72
CA HIS A 59 -6.42 -1.16 -4.16
C HIS A 59 -7.57 -1.79 -4.96
N VAL A 60 -8.36 -2.68 -4.34
CA VAL A 60 -9.51 -3.31 -5.01
C VAL A 60 -10.76 -2.49 -4.73
N ARG A 61 -11.28 -1.82 -5.77
CA ARG A 61 -12.54 -1.08 -5.69
C ARG A 61 -13.71 -2.02 -5.39
N ARG A 62 -14.53 -1.64 -4.40
CA ARG A 62 -15.75 -2.37 -4.02
C ARG A 62 -16.92 -1.40 -3.87
N SER A 63 -17.62 -1.11 -4.98
CA SER A 63 -18.92 -0.44 -4.87
C SER A 63 -20.03 -1.48 -4.66
N HIS A 64 -20.86 -1.22 -3.66
CA HIS A 64 -22.03 -2.05 -3.34
C HIS A 64 -23.36 -1.36 -3.73
N ASP A 65 -23.31 -0.06 -4.00
CA ASP A 65 -24.46 0.82 -4.28
C ASP A 65 -24.46 1.35 -5.73
N GLY A 66 -23.45 0.98 -6.53
CA GLY A 66 -23.30 1.41 -7.92
C GLY A 66 -22.70 2.82 -8.08
N ILE A 67 -22.38 3.52 -6.98
CA ILE A 67 -21.75 4.83 -7.00
C ILE A 67 -20.25 4.67 -6.75
N GLU A 68 -19.48 4.75 -7.84
CA GLU A 68 -18.04 4.51 -7.86
C GLU A 68 -17.22 5.80 -7.95
N GLY A 69 -16.10 5.84 -7.21
CA GLY A 69 -15.17 6.97 -7.25
C GLY A 69 -15.61 8.14 -6.37
N LEU A 70 -14.66 9.02 -6.08
CA LEU A 70 -14.87 10.17 -5.20
C LEU A 70 -15.86 11.17 -5.80
N GLU A 71 -15.71 11.50 -7.07
CA GLU A 71 -16.55 12.50 -7.77
C GLU A 71 -18.03 12.14 -7.68
N ASN A 72 -18.40 10.93 -8.11
CA ASN A 72 -19.79 10.48 -8.09
C ASN A 72 -20.36 10.41 -6.68
N LYS A 73 -19.54 10.12 -5.67
CA LYS A 73 -19.98 10.11 -4.26
C LYS A 73 -20.28 11.50 -3.73
N LEU A 74 -19.44 12.48 -4.08
CA LEU A 74 -19.68 13.87 -3.72
C LEU A 74 -20.92 14.41 -4.46
N VAL A 75 -21.08 14.07 -5.74
CA VAL A 75 -22.30 14.41 -6.50
C VAL A 75 -23.54 13.82 -5.84
N ALA A 76 -23.52 12.54 -5.48
CA ALA A 76 -24.63 11.87 -4.80
C ALA A 76 -24.93 12.44 -3.40
N ALA A 77 -23.94 13.06 -2.76
CA ALA A 77 -24.10 13.75 -1.48
C ALA A 77 -24.51 15.24 -1.61
N ASN A 78 -24.72 15.75 -2.83
CA ASN A 78 -24.91 17.19 -3.11
C ASN A 78 -23.72 18.06 -2.67
N MET A 79 -22.50 17.53 -2.79
CA MET A 79 -21.24 18.14 -2.33
C MET A 79 -20.22 18.32 -3.47
N SER A 80 -20.68 18.45 -4.71
CA SER A 80 -19.80 18.54 -5.89
C SER A 80 -18.82 19.71 -5.82
N HIS A 81 -19.14 20.79 -5.09
CA HIS A 81 -18.26 21.95 -4.90
C HIS A 81 -16.96 21.63 -4.15
N TYR A 82 -16.90 20.51 -3.43
CA TYR A 82 -15.67 20.06 -2.77
C TYR A 82 -14.69 19.34 -3.70
N TYR A 83 -15.11 18.96 -4.90
CA TYR A 83 -14.36 18.01 -5.70
C TYR A 83 -12.95 18.49 -6.02
N ASP A 84 -12.78 19.75 -6.42
CA ASP A 84 -11.48 20.33 -6.79
C ASP A 84 -10.47 20.28 -5.62
N GLU A 85 -10.92 20.60 -4.40
CA GLU A 85 -10.08 20.51 -3.21
C GLU A 85 -9.84 19.04 -2.80
N ALA A 86 -10.87 18.20 -2.91
CA ALA A 86 -10.82 16.81 -2.51
C ALA A 86 -9.87 16.00 -3.39
N ILE A 87 -9.84 16.25 -4.70
CA ILE A 87 -8.95 15.55 -5.64
C ILE A 87 -7.49 15.92 -5.40
N GLU A 88 -7.19 17.18 -5.10
CA GLU A 88 -5.83 17.62 -4.77
C GLU A 88 -5.32 16.94 -3.50
N LYS A 89 -6.11 16.94 -2.43
CA LYS A 89 -5.75 16.30 -1.16
C LYS A 89 -5.62 14.79 -1.31
N LYS A 90 -6.52 14.15 -2.05
CA LYS A 90 -6.43 12.72 -2.40
C LYS A 90 -5.08 12.41 -3.04
N GLU A 91 -4.66 13.23 -4.01
CA GLU A 91 -3.39 13.06 -4.72
C GLU A 91 -2.19 13.27 -3.80
N MET A 92 -2.26 14.22 -2.84
CA MET A 92 -1.20 14.40 -1.83
C MET A 92 -1.00 13.12 -1.01
N PHE A 93 -2.08 12.47 -0.57
CA PHE A 93 -1.99 11.21 0.15
C PHE A 93 -1.48 10.07 -0.73
N ALA A 94 -1.98 9.94 -1.96
CA ALA A 94 -1.53 8.90 -2.89
C ALA A 94 -0.01 8.98 -3.16
N LYS A 95 0.51 10.20 -3.36
CA LYS A 95 1.95 10.44 -3.52
C LYS A 95 2.75 10.12 -2.26
N LEU A 96 2.19 10.35 -1.08
CA LEU A 96 2.83 9.98 0.19
C LEU A 96 2.90 8.46 0.33
N LEU A 97 1.80 7.75 0.05
CA LEU A 97 1.74 6.29 0.09
C LEU A 97 2.77 5.68 -0.87
N GLU A 98 2.86 6.19 -2.10
CA GLU A 98 3.81 5.72 -3.10
C GLU A 98 5.26 5.98 -2.69
N ARG A 99 5.57 7.16 -2.12
CA ARG A 99 6.92 7.51 -1.64
C ARG A 99 7.45 6.49 -0.64
N TRP A 100 6.56 5.92 0.16
CA TRP A 100 6.90 5.02 1.25
C TRP A 100 6.58 3.54 0.93
N SER A 101 6.24 3.22 -0.32
CA SER A 101 5.81 1.87 -0.75
C SER A 101 6.89 0.80 -0.60
N LEU A 102 8.16 1.18 -0.48
CA LEU A 102 9.28 0.25 -0.30
C LEU A 102 9.67 0.05 1.17
N TYR A 103 9.01 0.73 2.11
CA TYR A 103 9.35 0.71 3.53
C TYR A 103 8.25 -0.01 4.31
N SER A 104 8.52 -1.25 4.72
CA SER A 104 7.53 -2.10 5.41
C SER A 104 6.96 -1.46 6.68
N SER A 105 7.79 -0.83 7.52
CA SER A 105 7.31 -0.14 8.72
C SER A 105 6.37 1.03 8.40
N ALA A 106 6.64 1.77 7.33
CA ALA A 106 5.75 2.85 6.90
C ALA A 106 4.44 2.28 6.34
N GLN A 107 4.51 1.19 5.58
CA GLN A 107 3.33 0.47 5.10
C GLN A 107 2.46 -0.04 6.27
N SER A 108 3.05 -0.57 7.34
CA SER A 108 2.29 -1.01 8.52
C SER A 108 1.58 0.15 9.21
N ILE A 109 2.20 1.33 9.25
CA ILE A 109 1.54 2.56 9.72
C ILE A 109 0.36 2.90 8.81
N PHE A 110 0.53 2.87 7.48
CA PHE A 110 -0.57 3.14 6.54
C PHE A 110 -1.74 2.16 6.69
N VAL A 111 -1.47 0.86 6.82
CA VAL A 111 -2.54 -0.13 7.10
C VAL A 111 -3.31 0.24 8.35
N HIS A 112 -2.59 0.56 9.43
CA HIS A 112 -3.20 0.90 10.71
C HIS A 112 -4.12 2.12 10.60
N ILE A 113 -3.64 3.22 10.03
CA ILE A 113 -4.42 4.46 9.94
C ILE A 113 -5.56 4.36 8.93
N LEU A 114 -5.39 3.59 7.84
CA LEU A 114 -6.45 3.31 6.87
C LEU A 114 -7.58 2.48 7.50
N ALA A 115 -7.24 1.42 8.25
CA ALA A 115 -8.21 0.59 8.94
C ALA A 115 -8.98 1.37 10.03
N LYS A 116 -8.27 2.19 10.81
CA LYS A 116 -8.89 3.09 11.81
C LYS A 116 -9.85 4.08 11.17
N THR A 117 -9.45 4.69 10.05
CA THR A 117 -10.28 5.63 9.29
C THR A 117 -11.51 4.96 8.70
N GLU A 118 -11.34 3.79 8.07
CA GLU A 118 -12.44 2.98 7.52
C GLU A 118 -13.47 2.65 8.61
N ALA A 119 -13.00 2.22 9.79
CA ALA A 119 -13.85 1.85 10.91
C ALA A 119 -14.62 3.05 11.49
N GLU A 120 -13.92 4.14 11.81
CA GLU A 120 -14.56 5.36 12.33
C GLU A 120 -15.56 5.94 11.33
N PHE A 121 -15.19 6.00 10.05
CA PHE A 121 -16.10 6.52 9.04
C PHE A 121 -17.34 5.63 8.89
N SER A 122 -17.16 4.31 8.79
CA SER A 122 -18.27 3.38 8.51
C SER A 122 -19.20 3.18 9.69
N HIS A 123 -18.67 3.17 10.92
CA HIS A 123 -19.44 2.85 12.12
C HIS A 123 -19.93 4.07 12.90
N VAL A 124 -19.24 5.21 12.81
CA VAL A 124 -19.58 6.41 13.57
C VAL A 124 -20.12 7.52 12.67
N ILE A 125 -19.39 7.87 11.61
CA ILE A 125 -19.75 9.03 10.76
C ILE A 125 -20.91 8.69 9.83
N TYR A 126 -20.81 7.59 9.06
CA TYR A 126 -21.79 7.22 8.04
C TYR A 126 -23.23 7.11 8.56
N PRO A 127 -23.52 6.50 9.73
CA PRO A 127 -24.88 6.47 10.28
C PRO A 127 -25.45 7.85 10.64
N GLN A 128 -24.58 8.84 10.86
CA GLN A 128 -24.98 10.21 11.24
C GLN A 128 -25.24 11.08 10.01
N ILE A 129 -24.61 10.80 8.85
CA ILE A 129 -24.70 11.61 7.62
C ILE A 129 -26.13 12.10 7.29
N PRO A 130 -27.20 11.28 7.36
CA PRO A 130 -28.55 11.75 7.04
C PRO A 130 -29.09 12.88 7.94
N LYS A 131 -28.49 13.07 9.11
CA LYS A 131 -28.92 14.01 10.15
C LYS A 131 -28.00 15.22 10.29
N LEU A 132 -26.81 15.17 9.69
CA LEU A 132 -25.81 16.21 9.84
C LEU A 132 -25.87 17.18 8.67
N SER A 133 -25.66 18.46 8.97
CA SER A 133 -25.26 19.43 7.97
C SER A 133 -23.84 19.16 7.47
N GLU A 134 -23.51 19.73 6.31
CA GLU A 134 -22.16 19.72 5.74
C GLU A 134 -21.09 20.18 6.75
N TYR A 135 -21.37 21.25 7.49
CA TYR A 135 -20.48 21.76 8.54
C TYR A 135 -20.28 20.75 9.67
N GLU A 136 -21.36 20.18 10.20
CA GLU A 136 -21.28 19.21 11.31
C GLU A 136 -20.56 17.93 10.89
N MET A 137 -20.76 17.48 9.64
CA MET A 137 -20.04 16.35 9.09
C MET A 137 -18.54 16.65 8.98
N ASN A 138 -18.15 17.83 8.50
CA ASN A 138 -16.75 18.22 8.44
C ASN A 138 -16.11 18.29 9.82
N VAL A 139 -16.80 18.88 10.82
CA VAL A 139 -16.34 18.90 12.21
C VAL A 139 -16.17 17.47 12.73
N MET A 140 -17.12 16.58 12.48
CA MET A 140 -17.02 15.18 12.91
C MET A 140 -15.85 14.44 12.27
N ILE A 141 -15.59 14.65 10.97
CA ILE A 141 -14.42 14.09 10.29
C ILE A 141 -13.13 14.65 10.91
N MET A 142 -13.07 15.95 11.17
CA MET A 142 -11.91 16.58 11.78
C MET A 142 -11.62 16.01 13.17
N ASP A 143 -12.64 15.93 14.03
CA ASP A 143 -12.48 15.51 15.43
C ASP A 143 -12.25 14.00 15.58
N ARG A 144 -12.88 13.17 14.75
CA ARG A 144 -12.83 11.70 14.88
C ARG A 144 -11.69 11.06 14.10
N ILE A 145 -11.27 11.68 13.01
CA ILE A 145 -10.30 11.08 12.08
C ILE A 145 -9.07 11.97 11.95
N VAL A 146 -9.24 13.23 11.54
CA VAL A 146 -8.09 14.07 11.14
C VAL A 146 -7.19 14.39 12.32
N ASN A 147 -7.73 14.99 13.38
CA ASN A 147 -6.96 15.43 14.53
C ASN A 147 -6.28 14.24 15.25
N PRO A 148 -6.99 13.13 15.54
CA PRO A 148 -6.36 11.99 16.22
C PRO A 148 -5.23 11.36 15.41
N ILE A 149 -5.36 11.25 14.08
CA ILE A 149 -4.32 10.62 13.24
C ILE A 149 -3.13 11.56 13.06
N VAL A 150 -3.36 12.87 12.92
CA VAL A 150 -2.27 13.86 12.89
C VAL A 150 -1.50 13.81 14.21
N GLU A 151 -2.18 13.80 15.35
CA GLU A 151 -1.55 13.73 16.68
C GLU A 151 -0.74 12.44 16.88
N GLU A 152 -1.30 11.30 16.47
CA GLU A 152 -0.66 9.98 16.58
C GLU A 152 0.56 9.84 15.67
N CYS A 153 0.51 10.40 14.46
CA CYS A 153 1.57 10.24 13.45
C CYS A 153 2.56 11.39 13.39
N ASN A 154 2.45 12.39 14.28
CA ASN A 154 3.34 13.55 14.28
C ASN A 154 4.76 13.12 14.67
N SER A 155 5.64 13.00 13.67
CA SER A 155 7.03 12.58 13.85
C SER A 155 7.97 13.39 12.96
N GLU A 156 9.25 13.45 13.35
CA GLU A 156 10.29 14.13 12.56
C GLU A 156 10.58 13.42 11.22
N LEU A 157 10.30 12.12 11.14
CA LEU A 157 10.59 11.28 9.96
C LEU A 157 9.50 11.34 8.90
N MET A 158 8.23 11.39 9.31
CA MET A 158 7.09 11.41 8.41
C MET A 158 6.12 12.51 8.82
N ILE A 159 6.09 13.57 8.02
CA ILE A 159 5.19 14.72 8.25
C ILE A 159 3.80 14.37 7.73
N ILE A 160 2.90 14.03 8.65
CA ILE A 160 1.48 13.83 8.37
C ILE A 160 0.72 15.09 8.78
N SER A 161 0.27 15.86 7.78
CA SER A 161 -0.54 17.07 8.00
C SER A 161 -2.03 16.78 7.88
N HIS A 162 -2.87 17.72 8.36
CA HIS A 162 -4.33 17.65 8.22
C HIS A 162 -4.78 17.43 6.77
N ASN A 163 -4.12 18.08 5.79
CA ASN A 163 -4.43 17.92 4.37
C ASN A 163 -4.13 16.51 3.86
N ILE A 164 -3.07 15.87 4.36
CA ILE A 164 -2.72 14.49 4.02
C ILE A 164 -3.75 13.53 4.59
N VAL A 165 -4.13 13.71 5.86
CA VAL A 165 -5.12 12.83 6.51
C VAL A 165 -6.49 13.01 5.90
N LEU A 166 -6.91 14.25 5.58
CA LEU A 166 -8.16 14.46 4.85
C LEU A 166 -8.09 13.85 3.44
N GLY A 167 -6.93 13.96 2.79
CA GLY A 167 -6.62 13.28 1.53
C GLY A 167 -6.76 11.77 1.62
N MET A 168 -6.36 11.16 2.73
CA MET A 168 -6.56 9.73 3.00
C MET A 168 -8.04 9.35 3.05
N VAL A 169 -8.87 10.17 3.69
CA VAL A 169 -10.33 9.96 3.71
C VAL A 169 -10.88 9.99 2.29
N TYR A 170 -10.51 10.98 1.48
CA TYR A 170 -10.93 11.05 0.07
C TYR A 170 -10.38 9.89 -0.78
N TRP A 171 -9.17 9.42 -0.47
CA TRP A 171 -8.58 8.26 -1.13
C TRP A 171 -9.37 6.98 -0.83
N LEU A 172 -9.77 6.75 0.43
CA LEU A 172 -10.67 5.65 0.79
C LEU A 172 -12.04 5.78 0.10
N ALA A 173 -12.55 6.99 -0.11
CA ALA A 173 -13.79 7.21 -0.84
C ALA A 173 -13.64 6.81 -2.31
N GLU A 174 -12.53 7.20 -2.95
CA GLU A 174 -12.17 6.82 -4.32
C GLU A 174 -12.09 5.29 -4.47
N GLN A 175 -11.42 4.63 -3.54
CA GLN A 175 -11.29 3.15 -3.52
C GLN A 175 -12.57 2.43 -3.08
N CYS A 176 -13.62 3.16 -2.74
CA CYS A 176 -14.91 2.65 -2.31
C CYS A 176 -14.98 1.94 -0.96
N PHE A 177 -14.04 2.22 -0.07
CA PHE A 177 -14.08 1.74 1.32
C PHE A 177 -14.97 2.57 2.23
N ILE A 178 -15.20 3.85 1.89
CA ILE A 178 -16.14 4.71 2.63
C ILE A 178 -17.25 5.24 1.71
N ARG A 179 -18.43 5.49 2.29
CA ARG A 179 -19.61 5.97 1.57
C ARG A 179 -19.97 7.38 2.02
N TRP A 180 -19.87 8.33 1.11
CA TRP A 180 -20.12 9.75 1.42
C TRP A 180 -21.59 10.16 1.30
N HIS A 181 -22.38 9.34 0.62
CA HIS A 181 -23.79 9.59 0.35
C HIS A 181 -24.64 8.55 1.08
N HIS A 182 -25.83 8.95 1.49
CA HIS A 182 -26.83 8.02 1.99
C HIS A 182 -27.80 7.69 0.89
N SER A 183 -27.70 6.49 0.29
CA SER A 183 -28.80 5.96 -0.51
C SER A 183 -29.90 5.51 0.45
N PRO A 184 -31.14 6.01 0.34
CA PRO A 184 -32.25 5.44 1.08
C PRO A 184 -32.31 3.94 0.79
N ARG A 185 -32.44 3.11 1.82
CA ARG A 185 -32.69 1.68 1.64
C ARG A 185 -33.96 1.59 0.79
N VAL A 186 -33.85 1.01 -0.40
CA VAL A 186 -35.03 0.53 -1.13
C VAL A 186 -35.60 -0.56 -0.24
N VAL A 187 -36.64 -0.20 0.52
CA VAL A 187 -37.44 -1.19 1.24
C VAL A 187 -38.17 -1.95 0.14
N ALA A 188 -37.68 -3.14 -0.16
CA ALA A 188 -38.36 -4.09 -1.04
C ALA A 188 -39.63 -4.62 -0.34
#